data_AF-A0A0R1VRG7-F1
#
_entry.id   AF-A0A0R1VRG7-F1
#
_cell.length_a   1.000
_cell.length_b   1.000
_cell.length_c   1.000
_cell.angle_alpha   90.00
_cell.angle_beta   90.00
_cell.angle_gamma   90.00
#
_symmetry.space_group_name_H-M   'P 1'
#
loop_
_entity.id
_entity.type
_entity.pdbx_description
1 polymer ?
#
loop_
_entity_poly.entity_id
_entity_poly.type
_entity_poly.pdbx_seq_one_letter_code
_entity_poly.pdbx_strand_id
1 'polypeptide(L)'
;MNDLISERKLLNVVIWAVLIGVASFATLPIFVMLYLEMALILIVVTWIKDFPRQLKSMMTLAYLLLVIFQISFCVVASFGNHLFVGTAIISRIFSTGLILLPFILERSMFDHNNTEAYLPTFREMATLSFAELKENGESIRQNLQGVGKLRRTLALDGIKAVIADLHRHSSVHYINDGTLTESYFERAKATLTDPYMYLVISHTGSNASDIISLFTKKQYNHTSLSFDEGLQTAISYNGGNNVYPPGLNSEMIEAFHQADDASLLVYRLSATSVQKQAILEHIRHINEVGSAYNIIGLVLKHSLRPNIMFCSQFVYQTLASTGLAYFKKADGMVKPTDFIEQDYYKKLDFCYEIKF
;
A
#
# COMPACT_ATOMS: atom_id res chain seq x y z
N MET A 1 -3.81 -11.30 22.07
CA MET A 1 -3.03 -12.48 21.63
C MET A 1 -3.90 -13.59 21.02
N ASN A 2 -5.10 -13.88 21.57
CA ASN A 2 -6.03 -14.84 20.97
C ASN A 2 -6.62 -14.39 19.61
N ASP A 3 -6.81 -13.08 19.38
CA ASP A 3 -7.39 -12.58 18.13
C ASP A 3 -6.45 -12.71 16.92
N LEU A 4 -5.17 -12.35 17.04
CA LEU A 4 -4.17 -12.53 15.96
C LEU A 4 -3.96 -14.01 15.59
N ILE A 5 -4.05 -14.91 16.59
CA ILE A 5 -4.02 -16.36 16.36
C ILE A 5 -5.31 -16.80 15.66
N SER A 6 -6.46 -16.20 15.97
CA SER A 6 -7.74 -16.49 15.32
C SER A 6 -7.81 -16.01 13.87
N GLU A 7 -7.20 -14.86 13.56
CA GLU A 7 -7.17 -14.26 12.22
C GLU A 7 -6.21 -14.99 11.29
N ARG A 8 -5.04 -15.39 11.79
CA ARG A 8 -4.14 -16.28 11.04
C ARG A 8 -4.77 -17.67 10.88
N LYS A 9 -5.52 -18.15 11.87
CA LYS A 9 -6.34 -19.36 11.72
C LYS A 9 -7.39 -19.16 10.64
N LEU A 10 -8.07 -18.02 10.57
CA LEU A 10 -9.09 -17.74 9.55
C LEU A 10 -8.48 -17.66 8.15
N LEU A 11 -7.39 -16.91 7.96
CA LEU A 11 -6.68 -16.84 6.68
C LEU A 11 -6.15 -18.22 6.25
N ASN A 12 -5.55 -18.96 7.18
CA ASN A 12 -5.11 -20.33 6.90
C ASN A 12 -6.30 -21.23 6.57
N VAL A 13 -7.43 -21.09 7.26
CA VAL A 13 -8.66 -21.84 6.98
C VAL A 13 -9.18 -21.51 5.60
N VAL A 14 -9.16 -20.25 5.18
CA VAL A 14 -9.55 -19.83 3.82
C VAL A 14 -8.59 -20.41 2.78
N ILE A 15 -7.27 -20.32 3.00
CA ILE A 15 -6.26 -20.89 2.09
C ILE A 15 -6.46 -22.41 2.00
N TRP A 16 -6.62 -23.11 3.13
CA TRP A 16 -6.88 -24.55 3.14
C TRP A 16 -8.22 -24.88 2.48
N ALA A 17 -9.28 -24.09 2.68
CA ALA A 17 -10.56 -24.29 2.02
C ALA A 17 -10.46 -24.11 0.49
N VAL A 18 -9.72 -23.12 0.01
CA VAL A 18 -9.44 -22.92 -1.42
C VAL A 18 -8.62 -24.08 -1.98
N LEU A 19 -7.55 -24.51 -1.30
CA LEU A 19 -6.74 -25.64 -1.74
C LEU A 19 -7.55 -26.95 -1.74
N ILE A 20 -8.36 -27.20 -0.72
CA ILE A 20 -9.27 -28.36 -0.67
C ILE A 20 -10.28 -28.28 -1.82
N GLY A 21 -10.83 -27.10 -2.10
CA GLY A 21 -11.71 -26.85 -3.23
C GLY A 21 -11.05 -27.15 -4.58
N VAL A 22 -9.81 -26.69 -4.78
CA VAL A 22 -9.02 -26.98 -5.99
C VAL A 22 -8.73 -28.47 -6.10
N ALA A 23 -8.27 -29.13 -5.03
CA ALA A 23 -7.98 -30.56 -5.04
C ALA A 23 -9.23 -31.41 -5.35
N SER A 24 -10.41 -30.96 -4.92
CA SER A 24 -11.67 -31.68 -5.09
C SER A 24 -12.30 -31.43 -6.46
N PHE A 25 -12.33 -30.17 -6.92
CA PHE A 25 -13.18 -29.75 -8.03
C PHE A 25 -12.42 -29.21 -9.26
N ALA A 26 -11.12 -28.91 -9.18
CA ALA A 26 -10.40 -28.34 -10.32
C ALA A 26 -10.22 -29.35 -11.44
N THR A 27 -10.54 -28.93 -12.66
CA THR A 27 -10.29 -29.67 -13.90
C THR A 27 -8.85 -29.46 -14.37
N LEU A 28 -8.39 -30.28 -15.33
CA LEU A 28 -7.05 -30.13 -15.90
C LEU A 28 -6.78 -28.71 -16.43
N PRO A 29 -7.69 -28.07 -17.20
CA PRO A 29 -7.50 -26.68 -17.61
C PRO A 29 -7.32 -25.70 -16.44
N ILE A 30 -8.06 -25.88 -15.34
CA ILE A 30 -7.95 -25.01 -14.16
C ILE A 30 -6.58 -25.15 -13.51
N PHE A 31 -6.06 -26.38 -13.36
CA PHE A 31 -4.70 -26.58 -12.85
C PHE A 31 -3.64 -25.93 -13.73
N VAL A 32 -3.75 -26.10 -15.06
CA VAL A 32 -2.81 -25.51 -16.02
C VAL A 32 -2.84 -23.99 -15.95
N MET A 33 -4.03 -23.38 -15.91
CA MET A 33 -4.19 -21.93 -15.73
C MET A 33 -3.55 -21.45 -14.43
N LEU A 34 -3.82 -22.11 -13.30
CA LEU A 34 -3.25 -21.73 -12.00
C LEU A 34 -1.72 -21.78 -12.00
N TYR A 35 -1.09 -22.79 -12.61
CA TYR A 35 0.38 -22.85 -12.71
C TYR A 35 0.95 -21.73 -13.60
N LEU A 36 0.31 -21.47 -14.75
CA LEU A 36 0.74 -20.43 -15.68
C LEU A 36 0.58 -19.03 -15.08
N GLU A 37 -0.55 -18.73 -14.45
CA GLU A 37 -0.82 -17.45 -13.78
C GLU A 37 0.18 -17.22 -12.64
N MET A 38 0.42 -18.25 -11.80
CA MET A 38 1.36 -18.15 -10.69
C MET A 38 2.78 -17.83 -11.18
N ALA A 39 3.24 -18.52 -12.21
CA ALA A 39 4.56 -18.25 -12.78
C ALA A 39 4.64 -16.90 -13.47
N LEU A 40 3.60 -16.49 -14.19
CA LEU A 40 3.54 -15.16 -14.80
C LEU A 40 3.65 -14.06 -13.75
N ILE A 41 2.87 -14.16 -12.67
CA ILE A 41 2.91 -13.22 -11.54
C ILE A 41 4.33 -13.15 -10.97
N LEU A 42 4.97 -14.29 -10.70
CA LEU A 42 6.30 -14.31 -10.10
C LEU A 42 7.41 -13.84 -11.05
N ILE A 43 7.28 -14.09 -12.34
CA ILE A 43 8.19 -13.53 -13.36
C ILE A 43 8.04 -12.00 -13.37
N VAL A 44 6.80 -11.48 -13.46
CA VAL A 44 6.54 -10.04 -13.43
C VAL A 44 7.11 -9.42 -12.15
N VAL A 45 6.84 -10.00 -10.98
CA VAL A 45 7.36 -9.55 -9.69
C VAL A 45 8.90 -9.54 -9.68
N THR A 46 9.54 -10.59 -10.22
CA THR A 46 11.01 -10.68 -10.30
C THR A 46 11.61 -9.59 -11.19
N TRP A 47 10.94 -9.24 -12.28
CA TRP A 47 11.40 -8.22 -13.21
C TRP A 47 11.17 -6.79 -12.71
N ILE A 48 10.14 -6.59 -11.88
CA ILE A 48 9.88 -5.33 -11.17
C ILE A 48 10.93 -5.08 -10.07
N LYS A 49 11.39 -6.13 -9.36
CA LYS A 49 12.40 -6.00 -8.30
C LYS A 49 13.75 -5.50 -8.85
N ASP A 50 14.49 -4.72 -8.06
CA ASP A 50 15.84 -4.22 -8.39
C ASP A 50 16.92 -5.29 -8.24
N PHE A 51 16.81 -6.35 -9.04
CA PHE A 51 17.77 -7.44 -9.09
C PHE A 51 18.75 -7.33 -10.27
N PRO A 52 19.97 -7.89 -10.12
CA PRO A 52 20.90 -7.97 -11.24
C PRO A 52 20.28 -8.82 -12.37
N ARG A 53 20.52 -8.41 -13.63
CA ARG A 53 19.94 -9.07 -14.82
C ARG A 53 20.18 -10.58 -14.85
N GLN A 54 21.33 -11.05 -14.36
CA GLN A 54 21.65 -12.48 -14.28
C GLN A 54 20.68 -13.25 -13.36
N LEU A 55 20.34 -12.69 -12.20
CA LEU A 55 19.41 -13.29 -11.26
C LEU A 55 17.98 -13.29 -11.82
N LYS A 56 17.57 -12.19 -12.48
CA LYS A 56 16.27 -12.10 -13.17
C LYS A 56 16.12 -13.19 -14.23
N SER A 57 17.13 -13.36 -15.08
CA SER A 57 17.13 -14.40 -16.12
C SER A 57 17.13 -15.81 -15.54
N MET A 58 17.95 -16.07 -14.50
CA MET A 58 18.01 -17.39 -13.84
C MET A 58 16.68 -17.77 -13.19
N MET A 59 16.03 -16.84 -12.49
CA MET A 59 14.74 -17.07 -11.86
C MET A 59 13.61 -17.23 -12.87
N THR A 60 13.61 -16.43 -13.94
CA THR A 60 12.66 -16.60 -15.04
C THR A 60 12.77 -18.00 -15.63
N LEU A 61 13.99 -18.47 -15.87
CA LEU A 61 14.23 -19.84 -16.34
C LEU A 61 13.76 -20.89 -15.33
N ALA A 62 14.01 -20.69 -14.02
CA ALA A 62 13.56 -21.59 -12.98
C ALA A 62 12.02 -21.70 -12.90
N TYR A 63 11.30 -20.58 -13.01
CA TYR A 63 9.83 -20.59 -13.03
C TYR A 63 9.28 -21.27 -14.28
N LEU A 64 9.88 -21.05 -15.45
CA LEU A 64 9.46 -21.72 -16.69
C LEU A 64 9.66 -23.24 -16.60
N LEU A 65 10.82 -23.70 -16.10
CA LEU A 65 11.08 -25.13 -15.88
C LEU A 65 10.12 -25.72 -14.84
N LEU A 66 9.80 -24.96 -13.79
CA LEU A 66 8.88 -25.40 -12.76
C LEU A 66 7.46 -25.60 -13.30
N VAL A 67 6.95 -24.67 -14.12
CA VAL A 67 5.63 -24.80 -14.74
C VAL A 67 5.56 -26.01 -15.66
N ILE A 68 6.60 -26.24 -16.46
CA ILE A 68 6.67 -27.43 -17.33
C ILE A 68 6.59 -28.71 -16.48
N PHE A 69 7.31 -28.75 -15.36
CA PHE A 69 7.23 -29.87 -14.42
C PHE A 69 5.84 -30.01 -13.79
N GLN A 70 5.24 -28.92 -13.32
CA GLN A 70 3.92 -28.90 -12.68
C GLN A 70 2.81 -29.38 -13.63
N ILE A 71 2.82 -28.89 -14.88
CA ILE A 71 1.86 -29.30 -15.91
C ILE A 71 2.06 -30.77 -16.25
N SER A 72 3.30 -31.21 -16.49
CA SER A 72 3.62 -32.60 -16.83
C SER A 72 3.19 -33.56 -15.72
N PHE A 73 3.50 -33.21 -14.47
CA PHE A 73 3.08 -33.97 -13.30
C PHE A 73 1.55 -34.01 -13.18
N CYS A 74 0.86 -32.88 -13.36
CA CYS A 74 -0.60 -32.83 -13.25
C CYS A 74 -1.28 -33.69 -14.32
N VAL A 75 -0.84 -33.60 -15.58
CA VAL A 75 -1.39 -34.40 -16.69
C VAL A 75 -1.20 -35.89 -16.44
N VAL A 76 0.03 -36.31 -16.08
CA VAL A 76 0.36 -37.73 -15.95
C VAL A 76 -0.14 -38.32 -14.63
N ALA A 77 0.08 -37.61 -13.52
CA ALA A 77 -0.21 -38.12 -12.19
C ALA A 77 -1.65 -37.83 -11.74
N SER A 78 -2.23 -36.67 -12.03
CA SER A 78 -3.60 -36.36 -11.58
C SER A 78 -4.67 -36.81 -12.56
N PHE A 79 -4.46 -36.56 -13.85
CA PHE A 79 -5.45 -36.81 -14.90
C PHE A 79 -5.09 -38.01 -15.80
N GLY A 80 -4.05 -38.76 -15.46
CA GLY A 80 -3.71 -40.02 -16.12
C GLY A 80 -4.63 -41.18 -15.70
N ASN A 81 -4.36 -42.35 -16.25
CA ASN A 81 -5.13 -43.56 -15.93
C ASN A 81 -4.79 -44.08 -14.52
N HIS A 82 -5.78 -44.04 -13.63
CA HIS A 82 -5.65 -44.55 -12.26
C HIS A 82 -6.26 -45.94 -12.13
N LEU A 83 -5.48 -46.88 -11.59
CA LEU A 83 -5.95 -48.23 -11.24
C LEU A 83 -6.87 -48.22 -10.00
N PHE A 84 -6.66 -47.28 -9.08
CA PHE A 84 -7.42 -47.18 -7.83
C PHE A 84 -7.87 -45.74 -7.59
N VAL A 85 -9.09 -45.56 -7.08
CA VAL A 85 -9.63 -44.22 -6.75
C VAL A 85 -8.74 -43.47 -5.75
N GLY A 86 -8.11 -44.20 -4.81
CA GLY A 86 -7.19 -43.62 -3.84
C GLY A 86 -5.96 -42.96 -4.47
N THR A 87 -5.39 -43.52 -5.54
CA THR A 87 -4.22 -42.93 -6.20
C THR A 87 -4.59 -41.65 -6.94
N ALA A 88 -5.80 -41.56 -7.49
CA ALA A 88 -6.34 -40.36 -8.13
C ALA A 88 -6.52 -39.20 -7.13
N ILE A 89 -7.00 -39.50 -5.92
CA ILE A 89 -7.19 -38.48 -4.87
C ILE A 89 -5.84 -37.98 -4.37
N ILE A 90 -4.89 -38.89 -4.11
CA ILE A 90 -3.56 -38.54 -3.60
C ILE A 90 -2.81 -37.67 -4.61
N SER A 91 -2.80 -38.03 -5.89
CA SER A 91 -2.09 -37.27 -6.91
C SER A 91 -2.67 -35.87 -7.14
N ARG A 92 -3.99 -35.70 -7.00
CA ARG A 92 -4.66 -34.38 -7.04
C ARG A 92 -4.25 -33.51 -5.86
N ILE A 93 -4.18 -34.06 -4.65
CA ILE A 93 -3.69 -33.33 -3.47
C ILE A 93 -2.23 -32.88 -3.69
N PHE A 94 -1.38 -33.77 -4.22
CA PHE A 94 0.01 -33.43 -4.54
C PHE A 94 0.08 -32.32 -5.59
N SER A 95 -0.73 -32.39 -6.66
CA SER A 95 -0.77 -31.37 -7.70
C SER A 95 -1.24 -30.02 -7.14
N THR A 96 -2.24 -30.01 -6.27
CA THR A 96 -2.65 -28.80 -5.56
C THR A 96 -1.52 -28.25 -4.69
N GLY A 97 -0.77 -29.10 -3.99
CA GLY A 97 0.39 -28.69 -3.21
C GLY A 97 1.49 -28.06 -4.07
N LEU A 98 1.67 -28.53 -5.30
CA LEU A 98 2.66 -27.97 -6.23
C LEU A 98 2.38 -26.52 -6.61
N ILE A 99 1.15 -26.01 -6.47
CA ILE A 99 0.81 -24.58 -6.69
C ILE A 99 1.64 -23.68 -5.78
N LEU A 100 2.02 -24.17 -4.58
CA LEU A 100 2.80 -23.40 -3.60
C LEU A 100 4.32 -23.43 -3.85
N LEU A 101 4.80 -24.36 -4.67
CA LEU A 101 6.22 -24.59 -4.91
C LEU A 101 6.99 -23.37 -5.47
N PRO A 102 6.41 -22.55 -6.38
CA PRO A 102 7.07 -21.34 -6.86
C PRO A 102 7.40 -20.33 -5.74
N PHE A 103 6.55 -20.22 -4.71
CA PHE A 103 6.81 -19.37 -3.54
C PHE A 103 7.94 -19.90 -2.67
N ILE A 104 8.07 -21.23 -2.57
CA ILE A 104 9.18 -21.87 -1.85
C ILE A 104 10.50 -21.61 -2.58
N LEU A 105 10.50 -21.72 -3.92
CA LEU A 105 11.67 -21.38 -4.74
C LEU A 105 12.05 -19.90 -4.60
N GLU A 106 11.06 -19.01 -4.64
CA GLU A 106 11.27 -17.58 -4.40
C GLU A 106 11.97 -17.38 -3.04
N ARG A 107 11.39 -17.91 -1.96
CA ARG A 107 11.93 -17.80 -0.60
C ARG A 107 13.35 -18.34 -0.48
N SER A 108 13.62 -19.53 -1.00
CA SER A 108 14.91 -20.19 -0.86
C SER A 108 16.06 -19.44 -1.56
N MET A 109 15.76 -18.71 -2.64
CA MET A 109 16.77 -17.95 -3.38
C MET A 109 17.07 -16.59 -2.74
N PHE A 110 16.17 -16.08 -1.88
CA PHE A 110 16.28 -14.75 -1.28
C PHE A 110 16.61 -14.75 0.22
N ASP A 111 16.58 -15.89 0.90
CA ASP A 111 16.97 -16.02 2.32
C ASP A 111 18.49 -15.81 2.58
N HIS A 112 19.31 -15.47 1.57
CA HIS A 112 20.75 -15.21 1.75
C HIS A 112 21.19 -13.75 1.60
N ASN A 113 20.36 -12.82 1.11
CA ASN A 113 20.71 -11.39 1.06
C ASN A 113 19.46 -10.54 0.81
N ASN A 114 19.17 -9.62 1.74
CA ASN A 114 18.09 -8.62 1.78
C ASN A 114 16.92 -8.98 2.69
N THR A 115 17.10 -8.63 3.96
CA THR A 115 16.10 -8.51 5.01
C THR A 115 15.17 -7.30 4.76
N GLU A 116 14.50 -7.25 3.61
CA GLU A 116 13.36 -6.34 3.44
C GLU A 116 12.20 -7.07 2.76
N ALA A 117 11.06 -7.01 3.46
CA ALA A 117 9.75 -7.52 3.07
C ALA A 117 9.49 -9.02 3.26
N TYR A 118 9.44 -9.52 4.51
CA TYR A 118 8.42 -10.51 4.94
C TYR A 118 8.17 -10.40 6.46
N LEU A 119 7.00 -10.89 6.91
CA LEU A 119 6.55 -10.86 8.32
C LEU A 119 7.64 -11.41 9.28
N PRO A 120 7.84 -10.80 10.46
CA PRO A 120 8.81 -11.30 11.43
C PRO A 120 8.46 -12.74 11.82
N THR A 121 9.45 -13.63 11.74
CA THR A 121 9.30 -15.01 12.18
C THR A 121 9.24 -15.01 13.70
N PHE A 122 8.41 -15.89 14.28
CA PHE A 122 8.07 -16.01 15.71
C PHE A 122 9.27 -16.01 16.70
N ARG A 123 10.50 -16.19 16.21
CA ARG A 123 11.74 -16.08 16.99
C ARG A 123 12.08 -14.65 17.43
N GLU A 124 11.75 -13.64 16.63
CA GLU A 124 12.04 -12.23 16.96
C GLU A 124 10.98 -11.61 17.89
N MET A 125 9.75 -12.13 17.88
CA MET A 125 8.71 -11.71 18.82
C MET A 125 8.81 -12.40 20.19
N ALA A 126 9.44 -13.57 20.26
CA ALA A 126 9.60 -14.31 21.51
C ALA A 126 10.74 -13.78 22.40
N THR A 127 11.55 -12.86 21.90
CA THR A 127 12.65 -12.22 22.66
C THR A 127 12.24 -10.95 23.40
N LEU A 128 10.99 -10.47 23.24
CA LEU A 128 10.45 -9.38 24.05
C LEU A 128 10.19 -9.91 25.46
N SER A 129 10.96 -9.41 26.42
CA SER A 129 10.94 -9.91 27.79
C SER A 129 9.62 -9.54 28.48
N PHE A 130 9.17 -10.38 29.42
CA PHE A 130 7.92 -10.19 30.18
C PHE A 130 7.86 -8.86 30.96
N ALA A 131 9.00 -8.18 31.13
CA ALA A 131 9.10 -6.86 31.74
C ALA A 131 8.57 -5.74 30.82
N GLU A 132 8.87 -5.78 29.52
CA GLU A 132 8.35 -4.80 28.52
C GLU A 132 6.84 -4.95 28.30
N LEU A 133 6.30 -6.14 28.53
CA LEU A 133 4.87 -6.46 28.35
C LEU A 133 3.99 -5.85 29.46
N LYS A 134 4.56 -5.59 30.64
CA LYS A 134 3.88 -4.95 31.77
C LYS A 134 3.92 -3.42 31.67
N GLU A 135 4.96 -2.87 31.07
CA GLU A 135 5.13 -1.42 30.87
C GLU A 135 4.32 -0.89 29.67
N ASN A 136 4.13 -1.72 28.63
CA ASN A 136 3.39 -1.37 27.41
C ASN A 136 1.89 -1.69 27.41
N GLY A 137 1.26 -1.81 28.59
CA GLY A 137 -0.16 -2.19 28.71
C GLY A 137 -1.14 -1.30 27.91
N GLU A 138 -0.85 0.00 27.81
CA GLU A 138 -1.65 0.94 27.03
C GLU A 138 -1.42 0.81 25.52
N SER A 139 -0.17 0.65 25.08
CA SER A 139 0.16 0.38 23.68
C SER A 139 -0.47 -0.94 23.20
N ILE A 140 -0.52 -1.96 24.07
CA ILE A 140 -1.18 -3.23 23.77
C ILE A 140 -2.71 -3.06 23.66
N ARG A 141 -3.35 -2.19 24.47
CA ARG A 141 -4.78 -1.87 24.32
C ARG A 141 -5.08 -1.10 23.04
N GLN A 142 -4.27 -0.11 22.67
CA GLN A 142 -4.40 0.60 21.39
C GLN A 142 -4.21 -0.34 20.19
N ASN A 143 -3.22 -1.23 20.26
CA ASN A 143 -3.01 -2.25 19.22
C ASN A 143 -4.18 -3.26 19.14
N LEU A 144 -4.81 -3.62 20.27
CA LEU A 144 -6.01 -4.47 20.30
C LEU A 144 -7.25 -3.76 19.75
N GLN A 145 -7.41 -2.47 19.99
CA GLN A 145 -8.47 -1.65 19.39
C GLN A 145 -8.29 -1.56 17.87
N GLY A 146 -7.05 -1.37 17.39
CA GLY A 146 -6.71 -1.39 15.97
C GLY A 146 -7.08 -2.71 15.28
N VAL A 147 -6.84 -3.85 15.94
CA VAL A 147 -7.23 -5.18 15.43
C VAL A 147 -8.77 -5.33 15.34
N GLY A 148 -9.52 -4.84 16.32
CA GLY A 148 -10.98 -4.87 16.28
C GLY A 148 -11.58 -4.02 15.15
N LYS A 149 -10.96 -2.87 14.87
CA LYS A 149 -11.30 -1.98 13.74
C LYS A 149 -10.99 -2.65 12.39
N LEU A 150 -9.79 -3.20 12.26
CA LEU A 150 -9.33 -4.01 11.11
C LEU A 150 -10.28 -5.17 10.77
N ARG A 151 -10.78 -5.89 11.78
CA ARG A 151 -11.74 -6.98 11.59
C ARG A 151 -13.08 -6.51 10.99
N ARG A 152 -13.55 -5.30 11.35
CA ARG A 152 -14.76 -4.71 10.73
C ARG A 152 -14.47 -4.26 9.30
N THR A 153 -13.30 -3.66 9.06
CA THR A 153 -12.89 -3.21 7.73
C THR A 153 -12.74 -4.38 6.74
N LEU A 154 -12.25 -5.53 7.20
CA LEU A 154 -12.14 -6.77 6.40
C LEU A 154 -13.41 -7.61 6.39
N ALA A 155 -14.48 -7.21 7.10
CA ALA A 155 -15.78 -7.87 7.00
C ALA A 155 -16.43 -7.57 5.63
N LEU A 156 -17.43 -8.38 5.25
CA LEU A 156 -18.13 -8.25 3.96
C LEU A 156 -18.62 -6.83 3.66
N ASP A 157 -19.06 -6.08 4.67
CA ASP A 157 -19.55 -4.72 4.49
C ASP A 157 -18.43 -3.70 4.27
N GLY A 158 -17.28 -3.86 4.95
CA GLY A 158 -16.09 -3.04 4.73
C GLY A 158 -15.45 -3.29 3.36
N ILE A 159 -15.36 -4.56 2.95
CA ILE A 159 -14.90 -4.94 1.60
C ILE A 159 -15.86 -4.43 0.52
N LYS A 160 -17.18 -4.54 0.73
CA LYS A 160 -18.17 -3.97 -0.20
C LYS A 160 -18.03 -2.47 -0.34
N ALA A 161 -17.81 -1.73 0.76
CA ALA A 161 -17.59 -0.29 0.69
C ALA A 161 -16.36 0.06 -0.15
N VAL A 162 -15.27 -0.70 -0.02
CA VAL A 162 -14.03 -0.49 -0.77
C VAL A 162 -14.17 -0.86 -2.25
N ILE A 163 -14.84 -1.98 -2.56
CA ILE A 163 -15.15 -2.38 -3.94
C ILE A 163 -16.10 -1.37 -4.60
N ALA A 164 -17.08 -0.88 -3.85
CA ALA A 164 -17.99 0.15 -4.30
C ALA A 164 -17.27 1.48 -4.53
N ASP A 165 -16.16 1.78 -3.87
CA ASP A 165 -15.38 2.99 -4.16
C ASP A 165 -14.43 2.79 -5.35
N LEU A 166 -13.92 1.56 -5.55
CA LEU A 166 -12.92 1.23 -6.58
C LEU A 166 -13.36 1.60 -8.01
N HIS A 167 -14.66 1.56 -8.33
CA HIS A 167 -15.17 1.91 -9.66
C HIS A 167 -14.97 3.39 -10.03
N ARG A 168 -14.77 4.26 -9.04
CA ARG A 168 -14.54 5.70 -9.23
C ARG A 168 -13.07 6.02 -9.53
N HIS A 169 -12.17 5.06 -9.42
CA HIS A 169 -10.74 5.25 -9.63
C HIS A 169 -10.32 4.89 -11.05
N SER A 170 -9.26 5.55 -11.51
CA SER A 170 -8.62 5.29 -12.79
C SER A 170 -7.10 5.29 -12.62
N SER A 171 -6.44 4.31 -13.23
CA SER A 171 -4.97 4.21 -13.23
C SER A 171 -4.35 4.49 -14.60
N VAL A 172 -5.18 4.87 -15.57
CA VAL A 172 -4.78 5.07 -16.99
C VAL A 172 -5.20 6.45 -17.49
N HIS A 173 -6.36 6.94 -17.06
CA HIS A 173 -6.93 8.21 -17.48
C HIS A 173 -7.01 9.20 -16.32
N TYR A 174 -6.84 10.49 -16.62
CA TYR A 174 -7.20 11.55 -15.69
C TYR A 174 -8.71 11.60 -15.55
N ILE A 175 -9.15 11.76 -14.31
CA ILE A 175 -10.56 11.79 -13.93
C ILE A 175 -10.87 12.95 -12.97
N ASN A 176 -9.84 13.69 -12.56
CA ASN A 176 -9.93 14.84 -11.69
C ASN A 176 -9.17 16.01 -12.32
N ASP A 177 -9.91 17.00 -12.81
CA ASP A 177 -9.43 18.26 -13.35
C ASP A 177 -10.39 19.38 -12.92
N GLY A 178 -9.88 20.60 -12.78
CA GLY A 178 -10.67 21.78 -12.44
C GLY A 178 -11.35 21.77 -11.07
N THR A 179 -10.97 20.86 -10.16
CA THR A 179 -11.57 20.73 -8.82
C THR A 179 -11.14 21.85 -7.87
N LEU A 180 -9.92 22.37 -8.04
CA LEU A 180 -9.44 23.54 -7.29
C LEU A 180 -10.00 24.83 -7.92
N THR A 181 -10.79 25.56 -7.14
CA THR A 181 -11.40 26.83 -7.57
C THR A 181 -10.40 27.98 -7.56
N GLU A 182 -10.65 29.06 -8.30
CA GLU A 182 -9.81 30.28 -8.19
C GLU A 182 -9.77 30.82 -6.76
N SER A 183 -10.83 30.63 -5.98
CA SER A 183 -10.83 31.01 -4.56
C SER A 183 -9.77 30.28 -3.73
N TYR A 184 -9.46 29.02 -4.05
CA TYR A 184 -8.38 28.27 -3.42
C TYR A 184 -7.02 28.88 -3.79
N PHE A 185 -6.81 29.19 -5.08
CA PHE A 185 -5.57 29.80 -5.54
C PHE A 185 -5.36 31.19 -4.97
N GLU A 186 -6.40 32.02 -4.86
CA GLU A 186 -6.31 33.34 -4.23
C GLU A 186 -5.97 33.24 -2.73
N ARG A 187 -6.56 32.29 -2.00
CA ARG A 187 -6.19 32.03 -0.60
C ARG A 187 -4.73 31.60 -0.46
N ALA A 188 -4.24 30.70 -1.31
CA ALA A 188 -2.84 30.27 -1.30
C ALA A 188 -1.86 31.37 -1.73
N LYS A 189 -2.24 32.24 -2.69
CA LYS A 189 -1.44 33.41 -3.07
C LYS A 189 -1.32 34.40 -1.92
N ALA A 190 -2.39 34.60 -1.14
CA ALA A 190 -2.40 35.52 -0.01
C ALA A 190 -1.41 35.12 1.11
N THR A 191 -0.98 33.85 1.16
CA THR A 191 -0.13 33.28 2.21
C THR A 191 1.32 33.07 1.74
N LEU A 192 1.68 33.52 0.53
CA LEU A 192 3.05 33.39 -0.01
C LEU A 192 4.13 34.12 0.81
N THR A 193 3.74 35.08 1.64
CA THR A 193 4.64 35.81 2.54
C THR A 193 4.97 35.04 3.83
N ASP A 194 4.17 34.02 4.18
CA ASP A 194 4.51 33.10 5.26
C ASP A 194 5.80 32.34 4.86
N PRO A 195 6.86 32.36 5.69
CA PRO A 195 8.17 31.78 5.38
C PRO A 195 8.19 30.24 5.48
N TYR A 196 7.03 29.60 5.66
CA TYR A 196 6.90 28.16 5.80
C TYR A 196 5.92 27.55 4.81
N MET A 197 6.19 26.28 4.49
CA MET A 197 5.22 25.31 3.99
C MET A 197 4.88 24.35 5.13
N TYR A 198 3.65 23.89 5.19
CA TYR A 198 3.18 23.02 6.26
C TYR A 198 2.94 21.61 5.71
N LEU A 199 3.48 20.62 6.41
CA LEU A 199 3.26 19.20 6.13
C LEU A 199 2.28 18.67 7.18
N VAL A 200 1.17 18.11 6.71
CA VAL A 200 0.15 17.49 7.56
C VAL A 200 0.32 16.00 7.42
N ILE A 201 0.61 15.31 8.53
CA ILE A 201 0.70 13.86 8.61
C ILE A 201 -0.49 13.36 9.40
N SER A 202 -1.34 12.55 8.76
CA SER A 202 -2.66 12.21 9.29
C SER A 202 -2.81 10.71 9.54
N HIS A 203 -3.48 10.40 10.64
CA HIS A 203 -4.09 9.11 10.91
C HIS A 203 -5.61 9.30 10.76
N THR A 204 -6.15 8.96 9.58
CA THR A 204 -7.54 9.29 9.24
C THR A 204 -8.55 8.21 9.66
N GLY A 205 -8.07 6.99 9.96
CA GLY A 205 -8.91 5.93 10.50
C GLY A 205 -10.04 5.41 9.59
N SER A 206 -10.04 5.73 8.29
CA SER A 206 -11.06 5.28 7.33
C SER A 206 -10.84 3.83 6.86
N ASN A 207 -11.87 3.17 6.32
CA ASN A 207 -11.73 1.77 5.82
C ASN A 207 -10.63 1.63 4.74
N ALA A 208 -10.51 2.61 3.83
CA ALA A 208 -9.45 2.62 2.83
C ALA A 208 -8.07 2.89 3.46
N SER A 209 -8.02 3.80 4.44
CA SER A 209 -6.85 4.16 5.25
C SER A 209 -6.35 2.94 6.06
N ASP A 210 -7.24 2.15 6.64
CA ASP A 210 -6.95 0.89 7.34
C ASP A 210 -6.37 -0.15 6.37
N ILE A 211 -6.94 -0.32 5.18
CA ILE A 211 -6.39 -1.23 4.15
C ILE A 211 -5.02 -0.75 3.68
N ILE A 212 -4.84 0.55 3.47
CA ILE A 212 -3.53 1.14 3.11
C ILE A 212 -2.53 0.93 4.25
N SER A 213 -2.96 1.06 5.51
CA SER A 213 -2.11 0.83 6.70
C SER A 213 -1.58 -0.60 6.78
N LEU A 214 -2.34 -1.60 6.27
CA LEU A 214 -1.87 -2.98 6.16
C LEU A 214 -0.68 -3.11 5.20
N PHE A 215 -0.69 -2.35 4.10
CA PHE A 215 0.40 -2.35 3.11
C PHE A 215 1.58 -1.48 3.56
N THR A 216 1.35 -0.38 4.26
CA THR A 216 2.42 0.55 4.69
C THR A 216 3.04 0.18 6.04
N LYS A 217 2.32 -0.61 6.86
CA LYS A 217 2.64 -1.00 8.26
C LYS A 217 2.78 0.18 9.22
N LYS A 218 2.07 1.29 8.99
CA LYS A 218 2.16 2.52 9.81
C LYS A 218 0.78 3.08 10.09
N GLN A 219 0.59 3.59 11.32
CA GLN A 219 -0.65 4.26 11.74
C GLN A 219 -0.88 5.53 10.90
N TYR A 220 0.12 6.40 10.78
CA TYR A 220 0.05 7.54 9.86
C TYR A 220 0.18 7.09 8.41
N ASN A 221 -0.88 7.27 7.63
CA ASN A 221 -1.02 6.68 6.31
C ASN A 221 -1.49 7.67 5.25
N HIS A 222 -1.62 8.95 5.60
CA HIS A 222 -1.90 10.00 4.66
C HIS A 222 -1.11 11.28 4.96
N THR A 223 -0.76 12.02 3.91
CA THR A 223 0.01 13.26 4.01
C THR A 223 -0.49 14.33 3.04
N SER A 224 -0.48 15.56 3.50
CA SER A 224 -0.94 16.73 2.76
C SER A 224 0.07 17.88 2.88
N LEU A 225 0.01 18.80 1.93
CA LEU A 225 0.73 20.08 1.98
C LEU A 225 -0.25 21.21 2.30
N SER A 226 0.21 22.26 2.95
CA SER A 226 -0.55 23.51 3.12
C SER A 226 0.37 24.73 3.03
N PHE A 227 -0.16 25.83 2.52
CA PHE A 227 0.55 27.11 2.40
C PHE A 227 0.41 27.99 3.65
N ASP A 228 -0.50 27.63 4.56
CA ASP A 228 -0.81 28.39 5.77
C ASP A 228 -0.87 27.50 7.02
N GLU A 229 -0.53 28.09 8.16
CA GLU A 229 -0.53 27.39 9.45
C GLU A 229 -1.93 26.90 9.83
N GLY A 230 -3.00 27.58 9.41
CA GLY A 230 -4.38 27.24 9.72
C GLY A 230 -4.98 26.12 8.86
N LEU A 231 -4.18 25.52 7.96
CA LEU A 231 -4.56 24.45 7.03
C LEU A 231 -5.72 24.79 6.08
N GLN A 232 -6.05 26.07 5.88
CA GLN A 232 -7.15 26.49 4.98
C GLN A 232 -6.83 26.23 3.51
N THR A 233 -5.56 26.05 3.19
CA THR A 233 -5.01 25.72 1.87
C THR A 233 -4.43 24.31 1.84
N ALA A 234 -4.87 23.43 2.76
CA ALA A 234 -4.45 22.04 2.73
C ALA A 234 -4.85 21.36 1.42
N ILE A 235 -3.94 20.56 0.87
CA ILE A 235 -4.08 19.90 -0.43
C ILE A 235 -3.33 18.58 -0.45
N SER A 236 -3.93 17.57 -1.09
CA SER A 236 -3.27 16.29 -1.31
C SER A 236 -3.86 15.55 -2.52
N TYR A 237 -3.21 14.44 -2.85
CA TYR A 237 -3.84 13.39 -3.62
C TYR A 237 -4.64 12.50 -2.66
N ASN A 238 -5.96 12.44 -2.82
CA ASN A 238 -6.84 11.63 -1.97
C ASN A 238 -7.89 10.86 -2.80
N GLY A 239 -8.69 10.03 -2.12
CA GLY A 239 -9.77 9.25 -2.73
C GLY A 239 -10.96 10.09 -3.22
N GLY A 240 -10.95 11.41 -3.02
CA GLY A 240 -12.11 12.26 -3.27
C GLY A 240 -13.25 11.98 -2.29
N ASN A 241 -14.46 12.43 -2.66
CA ASN A 241 -15.69 12.16 -1.92
C ASN A 241 -16.87 12.08 -2.91
N ASN A 242 -18.11 11.95 -2.46
CA ASN A 242 -19.26 11.85 -3.39
C ASN A 242 -19.39 13.02 -4.39
N VAL A 243 -18.74 14.16 -4.13
CA VAL A 243 -18.73 15.36 -4.98
C VAL A 243 -17.48 15.42 -5.87
N TYR A 244 -16.31 15.05 -5.34
CA TYR A 244 -15.03 15.18 -6.03
C TYR A 244 -14.43 13.83 -6.44
N PRO A 245 -13.95 13.68 -7.69
CA PRO A 245 -13.29 12.46 -8.13
C PRO A 245 -11.94 12.23 -7.42
N PRO A 246 -11.47 10.97 -7.34
CA PRO A 246 -10.14 10.67 -6.78
C PRO A 246 -9.01 11.34 -7.56
N GLY A 247 -8.09 12.01 -6.87
CA GLY A 247 -7.02 12.79 -7.48
C GLY A 247 -6.54 13.91 -6.58
N LEU A 248 -6.05 14.99 -7.19
CA LEU A 248 -5.64 16.21 -6.49
C LEU A 248 -6.88 16.98 -6.00
N ASN A 249 -7.01 17.19 -4.69
CA ASN A 249 -8.14 17.89 -4.09
C ASN A 249 -7.69 18.76 -2.91
N SER A 250 -8.38 19.88 -2.68
CA SER A 250 -8.26 20.62 -1.43
C SER A 250 -8.82 19.80 -0.28
N GLU A 251 -8.19 19.88 0.89
CA GLU A 251 -8.60 19.13 2.07
C GLU A 251 -9.29 20.05 3.08
N MET A 252 -10.33 19.51 3.72
CA MET A 252 -11.00 20.16 4.84
C MET A 252 -10.59 19.44 6.11
N ILE A 253 -10.23 20.17 7.16
CA ILE A 253 -9.77 19.59 8.43
C ILE A 253 -10.84 18.63 8.97
N GLU A 254 -12.11 19.02 8.85
CA GLU A 254 -13.28 18.26 9.29
C GLU A 254 -13.41 16.92 8.55
N ALA A 255 -12.92 16.83 7.31
CA ALA A 255 -12.96 15.59 6.53
C ALA A 255 -11.98 14.53 7.03
N PHE A 256 -11.02 14.90 7.89
CA PHE A 256 -10.12 13.95 8.54
C PHE A 256 -10.72 13.31 9.80
N HIS A 257 -11.82 13.86 10.33
CA HIS A 257 -12.52 13.30 11.49
C HIS A 257 -13.44 12.14 11.08
N GLN A 258 -12.86 11.04 10.59
CA GLN A 258 -13.62 9.86 10.16
C GLN A 258 -13.70 8.76 11.24
N ALA A 259 -12.95 8.90 12.34
CA ALA A 259 -12.95 7.99 13.47
C ALA A 259 -12.54 8.70 14.77
N ASP A 260 -12.98 8.18 15.91
CA ASP A 260 -12.70 8.72 17.26
C ASP A 260 -11.21 8.69 17.65
N ASP A 261 -10.38 7.94 16.89
CA ASP A 261 -8.93 7.85 17.08
C ASP A 261 -8.14 8.67 16.03
N ALA A 262 -8.82 9.48 15.22
CA ALA A 262 -8.16 10.27 14.19
C ALA A 262 -7.30 11.38 14.81
N SER A 263 -6.10 11.56 14.24
CA SER A 263 -5.20 12.64 14.63
C SER A 263 -4.40 13.21 13.45
N LEU A 264 -4.03 14.47 13.57
CA LEU A 264 -3.20 15.20 12.61
C LEU A 264 -1.97 15.74 13.32
N LEU A 265 -0.79 15.43 12.79
CA LEU A 265 0.47 16.06 13.19
C LEU A 265 0.84 17.11 12.13
N VAL A 266 1.02 18.35 12.55
CA VAL A 266 1.40 19.45 11.66
C VAL A 266 2.84 19.84 11.91
N TYR A 267 3.63 19.83 10.83
CA TYR A 267 5.01 20.28 10.81
C TYR A 267 5.17 21.45 9.86
N ARG A 268 6.14 22.31 10.11
CA ARG A 268 6.53 23.39 9.18
C ARG A 268 7.93 23.14 8.62
N LEU A 269 8.10 23.55 7.37
CA LEU A 269 9.33 23.48 6.60
C LEU A 269 9.63 24.88 6.06
N SER A 270 10.84 25.39 6.28
CA SER A 270 11.25 26.69 5.73
C SER A 270 11.16 26.69 4.20
N ALA A 271 10.44 27.65 3.65
CA ALA A 271 10.25 27.81 2.23
C ALA A 271 10.25 29.30 1.84
N THR A 272 10.96 29.62 0.76
CA THR A 272 10.95 30.99 0.21
C THR A 272 9.65 31.26 -0.55
N SER A 273 9.25 32.52 -0.67
CA SER A 273 8.10 32.92 -1.47
C SER A 273 8.21 32.45 -2.94
N VAL A 274 9.42 32.44 -3.50
CA VAL A 274 9.70 31.92 -4.85
C VAL A 274 9.42 30.42 -4.95
N GLN A 275 9.83 29.63 -3.96
CA GLN A 275 9.53 28.20 -3.92
C GLN A 275 8.04 27.95 -3.76
N LYS A 276 7.36 28.68 -2.86
CA LYS A 276 5.90 28.58 -2.68
C LYS A 276 5.16 28.93 -3.98
N GLN A 277 5.57 29.98 -4.68
CA GLN A 277 5.01 30.35 -5.97
C GLN A 277 5.19 29.24 -7.02
N ALA A 278 6.37 28.62 -7.07
CA ALA A 278 6.63 27.50 -7.99
C ALA A 278 5.77 26.26 -7.67
N ILE A 279 5.57 25.95 -6.38
CA ILE A 279 4.65 24.89 -5.95
C ILE A 279 3.21 25.21 -6.40
N LEU A 280 2.76 26.46 -6.18
CA LEU A 280 1.39 26.85 -6.51
C LEU A 280 1.13 26.79 -8.02
N GLU A 281 2.11 27.19 -8.83
CA GLU A 281 2.04 27.08 -10.29
C GLU A 281 2.02 25.60 -10.73
N HIS A 282 2.82 24.74 -10.10
CA HIS A 282 2.80 23.31 -10.37
C HIS A 282 1.43 22.68 -10.05
N ILE A 283 0.84 23.04 -8.91
CA ILE A 283 -0.50 22.62 -8.51
C ILE A 283 -1.56 23.09 -9.51
N ARG A 284 -1.46 24.35 -9.96
CA ARG A 284 -2.36 24.91 -10.99
C ARG A 284 -2.26 24.12 -12.29
N HIS A 285 -1.04 23.82 -12.74
CA HIS A 285 -0.82 23.03 -13.93
C HIS A 285 -1.42 21.62 -13.82
N ILE A 286 -1.25 20.93 -12.68
CA ILE A 286 -1.88 19.62 -12.44
C ILE A 286 -3.41 19.74 -12.49
N ASN A 287 -3.99 20.78 -11.88
CA ASN A 287 -5.43 21.01 -11.86
C ASN A 287 -6.00 21.29 -13.27
N GLU A 288 -5.24 21.92 -14.16
CA GLU A 288 -5.63 22.18 -15.55
C GLU A 288 -5.47 20.96 -16.46
N VAL A 289 -4.37 20.21 -16.31
CA VAL A 289 -4.06 19.02 -17.14
C VAL A 289 -4.90 17.82 -16.72
N GLY A 290 -5.18 17.71 -15.42
CA GLY A 290 -5.87 16.60 -14.80
C GLY A 290 -4.93 15.64 -14.04
N SER A 291 -5.57 14.91 -13.14
CA SER A 291 -4.96 14.00 -12.18
C SER A 291 -5.85 12.77 -11.92
N ALA A 292 -5.28 11.75 -11.26
CA ALA A 292 -6.03 10.63 -10.70
C ALA A 292 -5.29 10.03 -9.49
N TYR A 293 -6.02 9.39 -8.57
CA TYR A 293 -5.40 8.69 -7.45
C TYR A 293 -4.85 7.31 -7.85
N ASN A 294 -3.58 7.05 -7.57
CA ASN A 294 -2.89 5.83 -7.99
C ASN A 294 -3.11 4.63 -7.05
N ILE A 295 -4.30 4.03 -7.08
CA ILE A 295 -4.59 2.82 -6.28
C ILE A 295 -3.64 1.66 -6.64
N ILE A 296 -3.44 1.41 -7.94
CA ILE A 296 -2.57 0.30 -8.39
C ILE A 296 -1.12 0.53 -7.95
N GLY A 297 -0.66 1.79 -7.95
CA GLY A 297 0.66 2.18 -7.49
C GLY A 297 0.93 1.95 -6.01
N LEU A 298 -0.10 1.80 -5.16
CA LEU A 298 0.11 1.38 -3.77
C LEU A 298 0.69 -0.04 -3.68
N VAL A 299 0.43 -0.88 -4.69
CA VAL A 299 0.96 -2.25 -4.78
C VAL A 299 2.18 -2.31 -5.70
N LEU A 300 2.09 -1.71 -6.89
CA LEU A 300 3.13 -1.80 -7.92
C LEU A 300 4.23 -0.75 -7.80
N LYS A 301 4.04 0.28 -6.95
CA LYS A 301 4.98 1.40 -6.73
C LYS A 301 5.37 2.12 -8.02
N HIS A 302 4.48 2.05 -9.01
CA HIS A 302 4.68 2.57 -10.34
C HIS A 302 3.41 3.27 -10.83
N SER A 303 3.57 4.23 -11.71
CA SER A 303 2.48 4.94 -12.37
C SER A 303 2.68 4.89 -13.87
N LEU A 304 1.60 4.58 -14.60
CA LEU A 304 1.61 4.49 -16.06
C LEU A 304 1.64 5.88 -16.73
N ARG A 305 1.31 6.95 -15.98
CA ARG A 305 1.20 8.31 -16.51
C ARG A 305 1.60 9.34 -15.43
N PRO A 306 2.23 10.47 -15.80
CA PRO A 306 2.41 11.61 -14.89
C PRO A 306 1.09 12.05 -14.26
N ASN A 307 1.08 12.72 -13.11
CA ASN A 307 -0.13 13.18 -12.38
C ASN A 307 -1.10 12.08 -11.91
N ILE A 308 -0.78 10.80 -12.09
CA ILE A 308 -1.46 9.69 -11.42
C ILE A 308 -0.57 9.26 -10.24
N MET A 309 -0.91 9.71 -9.03
CA MET A 309 -0.06 9.59 -7.84
C MET A 309 -0.86 9.23 -6.60
N PHE A 310 -0.17 8.79 -5.55
CA PHE A 310 -0.71 8.76 -4.19
C PHE A 310 -0.15 9.93 -3.36
N CYS A 311 -0.74 10.18 -2.19
CA CYS A 311 -0.49 11.37 -1.37
C CYS A 311 1.00 11.66 -1.11
N SER A 312 1.76 10.68 -0.62
CA SER A 312 3.18 10.86 -0.30
C SER A 312 4.07 11.03 -1.53
N GLN A 313 3.72 10.42 -2.66
CA GLN A 313 4.42 10.64 -3.93
C GLN A 313 4.25 12.08 -4.40
N PHE A 314 3.01 12.61 -4.35
CA PHE A 314 2.72 14.00 -4.72
C PHE A 314 3.50 14.98 -3.84
N VAL A 315 3.43 14.84 -2.52
CA VAL A 315 4.13 15.73 -1.58
C VAL A 315 5.63 15.69 -1.85
N TYR A 316 6.22 14.50 -1.98
CA TYR A 316 7.65 14.36 -2.21
C TYR A 316 8.09 14.94 -3.55
N GLN A 317 7.38 14.65 -4.65
CA GLN A 317 7.70 15.21 -5.96
C GLN A 317 7.61 16.74 -5.96
N THR A 318 6.59 17.30 -5.31
CA THR A 318 6.39 18.75 -5.21
C THR A 318 7.51 19.44 -4.43
N LEU A 319 7.94 18.85 -3.32
CA LEU A 319 9.10 19.35 -2.57
C LEU A 319 10.40 19.18 -3.35
N ALA A 320 10.58 18.04 -4.04
CA ALA A 320 11.78 17.77 -4.81
C ALA A 320 11.94 18.71 -6.01
N SER A 321 10.86 18.98 -6.76
CA SER A 321 10.89 19.87 -7.92
C SER A 321 11.15 21.33 -7.57
N THR A 322 10.98 21.71 -6.30
CA THR A 322 11.19 23.08 -5.80
C THR A 322 12.40 23.21 -4.86
N GLY A 323 13.23 22.16 -4.76
CA GLY A 323 14.44 22.16 -3.95
C GLY A 323 14.19 22.18 -2.43
N LEU A 324 12.99 21.79 -1.99
CA LEU A 324 12.61 21.67 -0.58
C LEU A 324 12.75 20.24 -0.03
N ALA A 325 12.92 19.23 -0.88
CA ALA A 325 13.13 17.87 -0.42
C ALA A 325 14.42 17.75 0.41
N TYR A 326 14.30 17.18 1.60
CA TYR A 326 15.37 17.07 2.60
C TYR A 326 15.85 15.62 2.82
N PHE A 327 15.29 14.67 2.08
CA PHE A 327 15.74 13.27 2.04
C PHE A 327 15.67 12.76 0.60
N LYS A 328 16.36 11.63 0.33
CA LYS A 328 16.37 11.01 -1.00
C LYS A 328 15.74 9.62 -0.94
N LYS A 329 14.67 9.44 -1.70
CA LYS A 329 14.01 8.16 -1.92
C LYS A 329 13.41 8.13 -3.32
N ALA A 330 13.20 6.95 -3.89
CA ALA A 330 12.37 6.84 -5.09
C ALA A 330 10.95 7.30 -4.72
N ASP A 331 10.36 8.16 -5.54
CA ASP A 331 9.08 8.81 -5.32
C ASP A 331 7.93 7.80 -5.10
N GLY A 332 7.88 6.73 -5.90
CA GLY A 332 6.93 5.61 -5.74
C GLY A 332 7.16 4.76 -4.48
N MET A 333 8.23 5.01 -3.73
CA MET A 333 8.59 4.31 -2.49
C MET A 333 8.39 5.18 -1.24
N VAL A 334 8.02 6.44 -1.39
CA VAL A 334 7.82 7.36 -0.25
C VAL A 334 6.52 7.03 0.46
N LYS A 335 6.60 6.87 1.76
CA LYS A 335 5.48 6.69 2.69
C LYS A 335 5.25 8.01 3.44
N PRO A 336 4.02 8.28 3.91
CA PRO A 336 3.72 9.45 4.73
C PRO A 336 4.64 9.59 5.96
N THR A 337 4.99 8.49 6.63
CA THR A 337 5.91 8.55 7.79
C THR A 337 7.35 8.89 7.43
N ASP A 338 7.78 8.67 6.17
CA ASP A 338 9.16 8.98 5.77
C ASP A 338 9.46 10.48 5.91
N PHE A 339 8.47 11.35 5.77
CA PHE A 339 8.65 12.79 5.96
C PHE A 339 9.15 13.13 7.38
N ILE A 340 8.79 12.32 8.38
CA ILE A 340 9.27 12.46 9.76
C ILE A 340 10.51 11.58 9.98
N GLU A 341 10.44 10.31 9.59
CA GLU A 341 11.47 9.30 9.90
C GLU A 341 12.80 9.54 9.16
N GLN A 342 12.76 10.21 8.01
CA GLN A 342 13.94 10.53 7.19
C GLN A 342 14.45 11.95 7.40
N ASP A 343 13.88 12.72 8.35
CA ASP A 343 14.35 14.06 8.69
C ASP A 343 15.61 14.05 9.58
N TYR A 344 16.68 13.45 9.06
CA TYR A 344 17.95 13.31 9.78
C TYR A 344 18.61 14.64 10.15
N TYR A 345 18.32 15.69 9.37
CA TYR A 345 18.90 17.02 9.53
C TYR A 345 17.96 18.01 10.22
N LYS A 346 16.82 17.53 10.76
CA LYS A 346 15.85 18.33 11.53
C LYS A 346 15.41 19.58 10.77
N LYS A 347 15.01 19.39 9.51
CA LYS A 347 14.46 20.45 8.65
C LYS A 347 13.01 20.77 8.99
N LEU A 348 12.30 19.84 9.62
CA LEU A 348 10.93 20.04 10.08
C LEU A 348 10.92 20.48 11.54
N ASP A 349 10.12 21.51 11.82
CA ASP A 349 9.70 21.85 13.18
C ASP A 349 8.27 21.33 13.39
N PHE A 350 8.01 20.69 14.53
CA PHE A 350 6.65 20.36 14.93
C PHE A 350 5.89 21.65 15.34
N CYS A 351 4.68 21.83 14.83
CA CYS A 351 3.82 22.97 15.17
C CYS A 351 2.81 22.58 16.25
N TYR A 352 1.89 21.67 15.92
CA TYR A 352 0.79 21.27 16.79
C TYR A 352 0.19 19.92 16.36
N GLU A 353 -0.59 19.32 17.25
CA GLU A 353 -1.38 18.12 17.00
C GLU A 353 -2.87 18.44 17.14
N ILE A 354 -3.69 17.96 16.20
CA ILE A 354 -5.15 17.97 16.32
C ILE A 354 -5.57 16.53 16.64
N LYS A 355 -6.26 16.36 17.77
CA LYS A 355 -6.97 15.12 18.12
C LYS A 355 -8.46 15.40 18.04
N PHE A 356 -9.20 14.49 17.41
CA PHE A 356 -10.64 14.65 17.24
C PHE A 356 -11.43 14.02 18.38
#